data_AF-K1TEF0-F1
#
_entry.id   AF-K1TEF0-F1
#
_cell.length_a   1.000
_cell.length_b   1.000
_cell.length_c   1.000
_cell.angle_alpha   90.00
_cell.angle_beta   90.00
_cell.angle_gamma   90.00
#
_symmetry.space_group_name_H-M   'P 1'
#
loop_
_entity.id
_entity.type
_entity.pdbx_description
1 polymer ?
#
loop_
_entity_poly.entity_id
_entity_poly.type
_entity_poly.pdbx_seq_one_letter_code
_entity_poly.pdbx_strand_id
1 'polypeptide(L)'
;MLVIPVPELDDENHVLLSSLDETVIQHGAEFNLGLHKYQGDNYSPRGHKYIREFECEKVPTTIYRVGGVILKKEKLFVHHENRILIRYTLLETHSATTLRLRPFLAFRSVRQYTHENAQASRDYQEVDNGIKTCMYPGYPELYMQLNKKNEFHYQPDWYRGIEYPKEQER
;
A
#
# COMPACT_ATOMS: atom_id res chain seq x y z
N MET A 1 -7.96 -2.93 0.38
CA MET A 1 -6.73 -2.97 1.20
C MET A 1 -7.13 -3.21 2.64
N LEU A 2 -6.40 -2.76 3.67
CA LEU A 2 -6.69 -3.06 5.06
C LEU A 2 -7.88 -2.22 5.51
N VAL A 3 -9.01 -2.90 5.55
CA VAL A 3 -10.31 -2.35 5.94
C VAL A 3 -10.79 -3.19 7.11
N ILE A 4 -11.07 -2.55 8.23
CA ILE A 4 -11.37 -3.21 9.51
C ILE A 4 -12.54 -2.50 10.20
N PRO A 5 -13.32 -3.19 11.04
CA PRO A 5 -14.23 -2.50 11.96
C PRO A 5 -13.43 -1.75 13.03
N VAL A 6 -13.92 -0.57 13.45
CA VAL A 6 -13.37 0.19 14.58
C VAL A 6 -14.53 0.58 15.51
N PRO A 7 -15.00 -0.36 16.36
CA PRO A 7 -16.22 -0.20 17.15
C PRO A 7 -16.21 1.00 18.10
N GLU A 8 -15.02 1.50 18.45
CA GLU A 8 -14.85 2.69 19.27
C GLU A 8 -15.24 3.99 18.56
N LEU A 9 -15.31 3.98 17.22
CA LEU A 9 -15.72 5.13 16.41
C LEU A 9 -17.18 5.02 15.99
N ASP A 10 -17.55 3.95 15.28
CA ASP A 10 -18.91 3.71 14.79
C ASP A 10 -19.09 2.24 14.33
N ASP A 11 -20.26 1.93 13.76
CA ASP A 11 -20.62 0.60 13.24
C ASP A 11 -20.13 0.34 11.80
N GLU A 12 -19.31 1.24 11.22
CA GLU A 12 -18.82 1.13 9.86
C GLU A 12 -17.45 0.43 9.80
N ASN A 13 -17.08 0.06 8.57
CA ASN A 13 -15.72 -0.37 8.29
C ASN A 13 -14.86 0.86 7.99
N HIS A 14 -13.62 0.85 8.43
CA HIS A 14 -12.67 1.93 8.20
C HIS A 14 -11.46 1.45 7.41
N VAL A 15 -11.02 2.29 6.47
CA VAL A 15 -9.81 2.09 5.69
C VAL A 15 -8.65 2.70 6.47
N LEU A 16 -7.70 1.87 6.91
CA LEU A 16 -6.47 2.33 7.58
C LEU A 16 -5.35 2.54 6.56
N LEU A 17 -5.23 1.60 5.63
CA LEU A 17 -4.28 1.61 4.53
C LEU A 17 -5.06 1.48 3.22
N SER A 18 -4.90 2.43 2.30
CA SER A 18 -5.56 2.46 0.97
C SER A 18 -4.79 1.71 -0.09
N SER A 19 -3.49 2.01 -0.24
CA SER A 19 -2.55 1.31 -1.11
C SER A 19 -1.21 1.04 -0.41
N LEU A 20 -0.46 0.04 -0.91
CA LEU A 20 0.96 -0.11 -0.66
C LEU A 20 1.59 -0.20 -2.03
N ASP A 21 2.24 0.87 -2.43
CA ASP A 21 2.83 1.01 -3.75
C ASP A 21 4.25 0.50 -3.73
N GLU A 22 4.60 -0.29 -4.73
CA GLU A 22 5.96 -0.79 -4.90
C GLU A 22 6.71 -0.04 -6.00
N THR A 23 7.97 0.24 -5.73
CA THR A 23 8.93 0.70 -6.73
C THR A 23 10.11 -0.26 -6.75
N VAL A 24 10.39 -0.85 -7.92
CA VAL A 24 11.62 -1.62 -8.16
C VAL A 24 12.70 -0.66 -8.63
N ILE A 25 13.88 -0.70 -8.03
CA ILE A 25 15.00 0.17 -8.36
C ILE A 25 16.22 -0.67 -8.73
N GLN A 26 16.78 -0.43 -9.91
CA GLN A 26 18.04 -1.02 -10.37
C GLN A 26 18.88 0.05 -11.09
N HIS A 27 20.18 0.13 -10.78
CA HIS A 27 21.11 1.10 -11.39
C HIS A 27 20.60 2.55 -11.35
N GLY A 28 19.87 2.92 -10.29
CA GLY A 28 19.23 4.24 -10.14
C GLY A 28 17.95 4.45 -10.93
N ALA A 29 17.56 3.54 -11.83
CA ALA A 29 16.30 3.61 -12.55
C ALA A 29 15.14 3.10 -11.67
N GLU A 30 14.05 3.85 -11.63
CA GLU A 30 12.86 3.55 -10.83
C GLU A 30 11.70 3.04 -11.69
N PHE A 31 11.09 1.95 -11.24
CA PHE A 31 9.93 1.37 -11.89
C PHE A 31 8.77 1.22 -10.91
N ASN A 32 7.77 2.07 -11.08
CA ASN A 32 6.61 2.13 -10.20
C ASN A 32 5.53 1.12 -10.62
N LEU A 33 5.23 0.18 -9.72
CA LEU A 33 4.27 -0.91 -9.95
C LEU A 33 2.84 -0.55 -9.50
N GLY A 34 2.67 0.57 -8.80
CA GLY A 34 1.36 1.09 -8.40
C GLY A 34 0.48 1.48 -9.60
N LEU A 35 -0.80 1.66 -9.32
CA LEU A 35 -1.79 2.16 -10.27
C LEU A 35 -2.88 2.92 -9.52
N HIS A 36 -2.97 4.23 -9.78
CA HIS A 36 -4.04 5.08 -9.25
C HIS A 36 -4.71 5.81 -10.40
N LYS A 37 -6.04 5.96 -10.27
CA LYS A 37 -6.84 6.80 -11.16
C LYS A 37 -6.90 8.20 -10.57
N TYR A 38 -6.78 9.20 -11.43
CA TYR A 38 -6.99 10.62 -11.15
C TYR A 38 -8.05 11.17 -12.11
N GLN A 39 -8.47 12.41 -11.87
CA GLN A 39 -9.43 13.12 -12.71
C GLN A 39 -9.07 13.05 -14.20
N GLY A 40 -10.09 12.80 -15.04
CA GLY A 40 -9.98 12.86 -16.49
C GLY A 40 -9.23 11.68 -17.13
N ASP A 41 -9.64 10.44 -16.84
CA ASP A 41 -9.07 9.18 -17.36
C ASP A 41 -7.53 9.09 -17.23
N ASN A 42 -6.98 9.77 -16.22
CA ASN A 42 -5.56 9.84 -15.99
C ASN A 42 -5.13 8.75 -15.01
N TYR A 43 -4.15 7.93 -15.40
CA TYR A 43 -3.58 6.90 -14.54
C TYR A 43 -2.10 7.15 -14.30
N SER A 44 -1.72 7.17 -13.02
CA SER A 44 -0.33 7.30 -12.59
C SER A 44 -0.11 6.65 -11.21
N PRO A 45 0.97 5.91 -10.99
CA PRO A 45 1.83 5.33 -12.01
C PRO A 45 1.05 4.32 -12.88
N ARG A 46 1.65 3.82 -13.97
CA ARG A 46 1.02 2.88 -14.91
C ARG A 46 1.55 1.45 -14.72
N GLY A 47 1.63 1.01 -13.46
CA GLY A 47 2.27 -0.25 -13.10
C GLY A 47 1.60 -1.51 -13.67
N HIS A 48 0.32 -1.43 -14.08
CA HIS A 48 -0.36 -2.52 -14.79
C HIS A 48 0.36 -2.98 -16.06
N LYS A 49 1.14 -2.09 -16.69
CA LYS A 49 1.94 -2.43 -17.88
C LYS A 49 3.04 -3.46 -17.60
N TYR A 50 3.43 -3.62 -16.34
CA TYR A 50 4.45 -4.58 -15.93
C TYR A 50 3.86 -5.91 -15.51
N ILE A 51 2.53 -6.04 -15.40
CA ILE A 51 1.90 -7.31 -15.02
C ILE A 51 2.04 -8.28 -16.18
N ARG A 52 2.72 -9.40 -15.92
CA ARG A 52 2.89 -10.50 -16.86
C ARG A 52 1.81 -11.57 -16.65
N GLU A 53 1.59 -11.95 -15.39
CA GLU A 53 0.67 -13.01 -15.00
C GLU A 53 -0.08 -12.61 -13.73
N PHE A 54 -1.33 -13.05 -13.64
CA PHE A 54 -2.17 -12.92 -12.45
C PHE A 54 -2.92 -14.23 -12.22
N GLU A 55 -2.87 -14.73 -10.99
CA GLU A 55 -3.57 -15.94 -10.58
C GLU A 55 -4.25 -15.72 -9.22
N CYS A 56 -5.45 -16.28 -9.05
CA CYS A 56 -6.25 -16.09 -7.85
C CYS A 56 -6.77 -17.42 -7.25
N GLU A 57 -6.30 -18.58 -7.73
CA GLU A 57 -6.83 -19.88 -7.29
C GLU A 57 -6.47 -20.24 -5.84
N LYS A 58 -5.27 -19.89 -5.38
CA LYS A 58 -4.79 -20.22 -4.02
C LYS A 58 -4.61 -18.97 -3.17
N VAL A 59 -3.63 -18.16 -3.52
CA VAL A 59 -3.35 -16.86 -2.93
C VAL A 59 -3.28 -15.88 -4.09
N PRO A 60 -3.95 -14.72 -4.03
CA PRO A 60 -3.83 -13.69 -5.06
C PRO A 60 -2.37 -13.39 -5.35
N THR A 61 -1.93 -13.77 -6.54
CA THR A 61 -0.55 -13.74 -6.99
C THR A 61 -0.45 -12.88 -8.24
N THR A 62 0.50 -11.96 -8.26
CA THR A 62 0.82 -11.13 -9.41
C THR A 62 2.30 -11.27 -9.72
N ILE A 63 2.64 -11.57 -10.97
CA ILE A 63 4.02 -11.59 -11.45
C ILE A 63 4.24 -10.35 -12.31
N TYR A 64 5.21 -9.55 -11.89
CA TYR A 64 5.66 -8.37 -12.61
C TYR A 64 6.94 -8.68 -13.37
N ARG A 65 7.05 -8.18 -14.60
CA ARG A 65 8.31 -8.14 -15.36
C ARG A 65 8.67 -6.70 -15.66
N VAL A 66 9.84 -6.29 -15.20
CA VAL A 66 10.32 -4.93 -15.39
C VAL A 66 11.83 -4.88 -15.57
N GLY A 67 12.27 -4.40 -16.73
CA GLY A 67 13.67 -4.54 -17.15
C GLY A 67 14.09 -6.02 -17.10
N GLY A 68 15.18 -6.31 -16.40
CA GLY A 68 15.68 -7.66 -16.12
C GLY A 68 15.16 -8.28 -14.82
N VAL A 69 14.13 -7.71 -14.18
CA VAL A 69 13.56 -8.20 -12.92
C VAL A 69 12.24 -8.92 -13.18
N ILE A 70 12.11 -10.12 -12.59
CA ILE A 70 10.83 -10.78 -12.39
C ILE A 70 10.53 -10.80 -10.89
N LEU A 71 9.46 -10.10 -10.50
CA LEU A 71 9.03 -9.97 -9.10
C LEU A 71 7.65 -10.61 -8.94
N LYS A 72 7.55 -11.61 -8.07
CA LYS A 72 6.28 -12.18 -7.63
C LYS A 72 5.79 -11.46 -6.37
N LYS A 73 4.50 -11.14 -6.36
CA LYS A 73 3.78 -10.53 -5.24
C LYS A 73 2.59 -11.40 -4.88
N GLU A 74 2.49 -11.77 -3.61
CA GLU A 74 1.38 -12.57 -3.06
C GLU A 74 0.74 -11.80 -1.92
N LYS A 75 -0.60 -11.79 -1.83
CA LYS A 75 -1.35 -11.08 -0.77
C LYS A 75 -2.29 -12.01 -0.03
N LEU A 76 -2.27 -11.96 1.30
CA LEU A 76 -3.17 -12.71 2.17
C LEU A 76 -3.79 -11.78 3.22
N PHE A 77 -5.09 -11.91 3.44
CA PHE A 77 -5.79 -11.26 4.55
C PHE A 77 -6.01 -12.26 5.69
N VAL A 78 -5.61 -11.89 6.90
CA VAL A 78 -5.80 -12.67 8.12
C VAL A 78 -7.00 -12.08 8.85
N HIS A 79 -8.18 -12.64 8.58
CA HIS A 79 -9.47 -12.07 9.01
C HIS A 79 -9.62 -11.92 10.53
N HIS A 80 -9.03 -12.80 11.33
CA HIS A 80 -9.17 -12.78 12.79
C HIS A 80 -8.19 -11.84 13.51
N GLU A 81 -7.23 -11.24 12.79
CA GLU A 81 -6.20 -10.36 13.37
C GLU A 81 -6.15 -8.97 12.74
N ASN A 82 -7.13 -8.58 11.91
CA ASN A 82 -7.13 -7.28 11.23
C ASN A 82 -5.78 -6.98 10.54
N ARG A 83 -5.23 -8.01 9.86
CA ARG A 83 -3.87 -7.98 9.30
C ARG A 83 -3.87 -8.38 7.84
N ILE A 84 -3.04 -7.70 7.06
CA ILE A 84 -2.67 -8.10 5.71
C ILE A 84 -1.20 -8.53 5.68
N LEU A 85 -0.93 -9.67 5.06
CA LEU A 85 0.42 -10.16 4.78
C LEU A 85 0.68 -10.03 3.29
N ILE A 86 1.84 -9.46 2.95
CA ILE A 86 2.27 -9.33 1.56
C ILE A 86 3.65 -9.96 1.45
N ARG A 87 3.80 -10.91 0.52
CA ARG A 87 5.06 -11.58 0.25
C ARG A 87 5.58 -11.15 -1.10
N TYR A 88 6.83 -10.73 -1.13
CA TYR A 88 7.56 -10.46 -2.35
C TYR A 88 8.61 -11.55 -2.54
N THR A 89 8.70 -12.10 -3.75
CA THR A 89 9.76 -13.04 -4.14
C THR A 89 10.41 -12.53 -5.41
N LEU A 90 11.73 -12.27 -5.33
CA LEU A 90 12.53 -11.95 -6.50
C LEU A 90 12.83 -13.25 -7.25
N LEU A 91 12.11 -13.50 -8.34
CA LEU A 91 12.23 -14.74 -9.12
C LEU A 91 13.44 -14.71 -10.04
N GLU A 92 13.70 -13.55 -10.65
CA GLU A 92 14.83 -13.35 -11.56
C GLU A 92 15.38 -11.94 -11.40
N THR A 93 16.71 -11.81 -11.40
CA THR A 93 17.42 -10.54 -11.48
C THR A 93 18.83 -10.76 -12.02
N HIS A 94 19.37 -9.75 -12.68
CA HIS A 94 20.78 -9.71 -13.11
C HIS A 94 21.62 -8.68 -12.34
N SER A 95 21.04 -8.02 -11.34
CA SER A 95 21.70 -6.95 -10.59
C SER A 95 21.10 -6.81 -9.18
N ALA A 96 21.81 -6.10 -8.31
CA ALA A 96 21.27 -5.70 -7.02
C ALA A 96 19.97 -4.89 -7.23
N THR A 97 18.93 -5.27 -6.50
CA THR A 97 17.59 -4.70 -6.65
C THR A 97 17.13 -4.15 -5.32
N THR A 98 16.74 -2.89 -5.30
CA THR A 98 16.05 -2.30 -4.15
C THR A 98 14.55 -2.35 -4.39
N LEU A 99 13.81 -2.88 -3.42
CA LEU A 99 12.35 -2.79 -3.39
C LEU A 99 11.97 -1.69 -2.39
N ARG A 100 11.39 -0.61 -2.89
CA ARG A 100 10.86 0.47 -2.05
C ARG A 100 9.35 0.34 -1.95
N LEU A 101 8.85 0.45 -0.73
CA LEU A 101 7.44 0.33 -0.40
C LEU A 101 6.93 1.68 0.07
N ARG A 102 5.84 2.16 -0.49
CA ARG A 102 5.21 3.43 -0.12
C ARG A 102 3.78 3.18 0.35
N PRO A 103 3.49 3.26 1.66
CA PRO A 103 2.14 3.10 2.18
C PRO A 103 1.31 4.37 1.93
N PHE A 104 0.04 4.19 1.56
CA PHE A 104 -0.93 5.26 1.44
C PHE A 104 -1.91 5.11 2.59
N LEU A 105 -1.66 5.86 3.66
CA LEU A 105 -2.49 5.86 4.85
C LEU A 105 -3.80 6.61 4.59
N ALA A 106 -4.89 6.19 5.24
CA ALA A 106 -6.20 6.78 5.03
C ALA A 106 -6.90 7.17 6.33
N PHE A 107 -7.00 6.22 7.28
CA PHE A 107 -7.69 6.38 8.57
C PHE A 107 -9.03 7.12 8.42
N ARG A 108 -9.95 6.52 7.65
CA ARG A 108 -11.27 7.07 7.33
C ARG A 108 -12.34 5.99 7.31
N SER A 109 -13.60 6.35 7.50
CA SER A 109 -14.71 5.45 7.16
C SER A 109 -14.71 5.14 5.65
N VAL A 110 -15.17 3.93 5.27
CA VAL A 110 -15.37 3.55 3.87
C VAL A 110 -16.41 4.40 3.12
N ARG A 111 -17.25 5.16 3.84
CA ARG A 111 -18.28 6.05 3.27
C ARG A 111 -17.81 7.49 3.08
N GLN A 112 -16.66 7.84 3.65
CA GLN A 112 -16.15 9.21 3.61
C GLN A 112 -14.90 9.26 2.76
N TYR A 113 -14.76 10.31 1.95
CA TYR A 113 -13.49 10.67 1.34
C TYR A 113 -12.67 11.47 2.34
N THR A 114 -11.37 11.23 2.39
CA THR A 114 -10.44 12.07 3.16
C THR A 114 -9.69 12.99 2.22
N HIS A 115 -9.28 14.13 2.75
CA HIS A 115 -8.46 15.12 2.05
C HIS A 115 -7.39 15.62 3.02
N GLU A 116 -6.37 16.24 2.45
CA GLU A 116 -5.31 16.86 3.24
C GLU A 116 -5.89 17.85 4.25
N ASN A 117 -5.53 17.68 5.51
CA ASN A 117 -6.00 18.50 6.62
C ASN A 117 -4.92 18.63 7.70
N ALA A 118 -5.09 19.63 8.58
CA ALA A 118 -4.13 19.93 9.64
C ALA A 118 -4.26 19.03 10.88
N GLN A 119 -5.33 18.24 10.99
CA GLN A 119 -5.59 17.38 12.15
C GLN A 119 -4.87 16.03 12.05
N ALA A 120 -4.56 15.59 10.83
CA ALA A 120 -3.85 14.35 10.58
C ALA A 120 -2.47 14.36 11.24
N SER A 121 -2.31 13.51 12.24
CA SER A 121 -1.01 13.25 12.84
C SER A 121 -0.06 12.69 11.81
N ARG A 122 1.15 13.20 11.91
CA ARG A 122 2.31 12.92 11.08
C ARG A 122 3.35 12.11 11.85
N ASP A 123 3.06 11.79 13.11
CA ASP A 123 3.95 11.11 14.02
C ASP A 123 4.04 9.62 13.71
N TYR A 124 5.20 9.05 13.99
CA TYR A 124 5.44 7.62 13.92
C TYR A 124 6.41 7.20 15.03
N GLN A 125 6.39 5.92 15.35
CA GLN A 125 7.36 5.31 16.25
C GLN A 125 8.02 4.14 15.53
N GLU A 126 9.33 4.03 15.67
CA GLU A 126 10.07 2.86 15.19
C GLU A 126 9.70 1.63 16.02
N VAL A 127 9.56 0.50 15.33
CA VAL A 127 9.40 -0.83 15.93
C VAL A 127 10.34 -1.79 15.23
N ASP A 128 10.45 -3.02 15.72
CA ASP A 128 11.33 -3.99 15.07
C ASP A 128 10.97 -4.16 13.59
N ASN A 129 11.97 -3.93 12.73
CA ASN A 129 11.87 -3.96 11.28
C ASN A 129 10.69 -3.14 10.68
N GLY A 130 10.36 -1.98 11.27
CA GLY A 130 9.33 -1.14 10.68
C GLY A 130 8.92 0.04 11.54
N ILE A 131 7.69 0.51 11.34
CA ILE A 131 7.10 1.59 12.11
C ILE A 131 5.68 1.25 12.56
N LYS A 132 5.20 1.99 13.55
CA LYS A 132 3.78 2.13 13.85
C LYS A 132 3.34 3.59 13.83
N THR A 133 2.10 3.85 13.46
CA THR A 133 1.54 5.21 13.39
C THR A 133 0.02 5.18 13.53
N CYS A 134 -0.57 6.31 13.91
CA CYS A 134 -2.00 6.54 13.96
C CYS A 134 -2.28 8.00 13.56
N MET A 135 -3.05 8.21 12.49
CA MET A 135 -3.28 9.56 11.96
C MET A 135 -4.32 10.36 12.76
N TYR A 136 -5.33 9.71 13.34
CA TYR A 136 -6.40 10.41 14.05
C TYR A 136 -6.72 9.71 15.38
N PRO A 137 -7.07 10.47 16.44
CA PRO A 137 -7.52 9.90 17.70
C PRO A 137 -8.69 8.92 17.52
N GLY A 138 -8.73 7.89 18.36
CA GLY A 138 -9.77 6.86 18.33
C GLY A 138 -9.49 5.69 17.38
N TYR A 139 -8.58 5.84 16.43
CA TYR A 139 -8.13 4.73 15.59
C TYR A 139 -7.05 3.88 16.28
N PRO A 140 -6.98 2.58 15.96
CA PRO A 140 -5.88 1.73 16.42
C PRO A 140 -4.57 2.09 15.71
N GLU A 141 -3.45 1.76 16.35
CA GLU A 141 -2.12 1.90 15.74
C GLU A 141 -1.99 0.94 14.54
N LEU A 142 -1.57 1.47 13.39
CA LEU A 142 -1.20 0.66 12.23
C LEU A 142 0.27 0.29 12.31
N TYR A 143 0.55 -1.01 12.42
CA TYR A 143 1.90 -1.57 12.36
C TYR A 143 2.26 -1.92 10.91
N MET A 144 3.42 -1.46 10.47
CA MET A 144 3.99 -1.77 9.15
C MET A 144 5.40 -2.31 9.35
N GLN A 145 5.55 -3.63 9.23
CA GLN A 145 6.79 -4.35 9.53
C GLN A 145 7.20 -5.26 8.38
N LEU A 146 8.50 -5.48 8.25
CA LEU A 146 9.10 -6.38 7.28
C LEU A 146 9.83 -7.52 7.99
N ASN A 147 9.99 -8.65 7.31
CA ASN A 147 10.79 -9.77 7.80
C ASN A 147 12.30 -9.63 7.49
N LYS A 148 12.72 -8.42 7.09
CA LYS A 148 14.09 -8.08 6.71
C LYS A 148 14.42 -6.69 7.27
N LYS A 149 15.70 -6.46 7.54
CA LYS A 149 16.21 -5.12 7.86
C LYS A 149 15.82 -4.15 6.75
N ASN A 150 15.38 -2.97 7.16
CA ASN A 150 14.93 -1.92 6.26
C ASN A 150 15.24 -0.55 6.86
N GLU A 151 15.07 0.47 6.04
CA GLU A 151 15.17 1.88 6.43
C GLU A 151 13.84 2.55 6.16
N PHE A 152 13.31 3.26 7.15
CA PHE A 152 12.11 4.06 6.99
C PHE A 152 12.49 5.50 6.61
N HIS A 153 12.07 5.93 5.43
CA HIS A 153 12.26 7.32 4.99
C HIS A 153 10.98 8.11 5.21
N TYR A 154 11.03 9.06 6.13
CA TYR A 154 9.87 9.87 6.47
C TYR A 154 9.54 10.90 5.38
N GLN A 155 8.43 10.68 4.67
CA GLN A 155 7.90 11.55 3.61
C GLN A 155 6.36 11.65 3.75
N PRO A 156 5.85 12.53 4.62
CA PRO A 156 4.42 12.62 4.96
C PRO A 156 3.63 13.43 3.90
N ASP A 157 3.85 13.12 2.62
CA ASP A 157 3.20 13.81 1.50
C ASP A 157 1.76 13.34 1.31
N TRP A 158 0.88 14.28 0.97
CA TRP A 158 -0.50 13.98 0.63
C TRP A 158 -0.66 13.74 -0.87
N TYR A 159 -1.24 12.59 -1.22
CA TYR A 159 -1.64 12.30 -2.59
C TYR A 159 -3.02 12.88 -2.85
N ARG A 160 -3.07 13.90 -3.72
CA ARG A 160 -4.29 14.66 -4.02
C ARG A 160 -4.98 14.14 -5.28
N GLY A 161 -6.31 14.12 -5.27
CA GLY A 161 -7.11 13.87 -6.47
C GLY A 161 -7.18 12.41 -6.94
N ILE A 162 -6.86 11.44 -6.08
CA ILE A 162 -7.08 10.02 -6.37
C ILE A 162 -8.59 9.75 -6.41
N GLU A 163 -9.03 9.08 -7.46
CA GLU A 163 -10.42 8.65 -7.65
C GLU A 163 -10.58 7.16 -7.40
N TYR A 164 -11.70 6.80 -6.77
CA TYR A 164 -12.12 5.42 -6.54
C TYR A 164 -13.46 5.15 -7.24
N PRO A 165 -13.48 4.78 -8.53
CA PRO A 165 -14.72 4.66 -9.30
C PRO A 165 -15.76 3.74 -8.65
N LYS A 166 -15.32 2.61 -8.09
CA LYS A 166 -16.21 1.67 -7.39
C LYS A 166 -16.78 2.22 -6.08
N GLU A 167 -16.14 3.21 -5.45
CA GLU A 167 -16.68 3.90 -4.27
C GLU A 167 -17.64 5.04 -4.67
N GLN A 168 -17.58 5.55 -5.92
CA GLN A 168 -18.54 6.53 -6.46
C GLN A 168 -19.87 5.88 -6.87
N GLU A 169 -19.88 4.59 -7.17
CA GLU A 169 -21.07 3.82 -7.54
C GLU A 169 -21.91 3.34 -6.34
N ARG A 170 -21.51 3.68 -5.10
CA ARG A 170 -22.14 3.22 -3.86
C ARG A 170 -23.13 4.20 -3.25
#